data_AF-A0AB34FQ05-F1
#
_entry.id   AF-A0AB34FQ05-F1
#
_cell.length_a   1.000
_cell.length_b   1.000
_cell.length_c   1.000
_cell.angle_alpha   90.00
_cell.angle_beta   90.00
_cell.angle_gamma   90.00
#
_symmetry.space_group_name_H-M   'P 1'
#
loop_
_entity.id
_entity.type
_entity.pdbx_description
1 polymer ?
#
loop_
_entity_poly.entity_id
_entity_poly.type
_entity_poly.pdbx_seq_one_letter_code
_entity_poly.pdbx_strand_id
1 'polypeptide(L)'
;MTLLQLKSNAPGLPGPYLQENLGPYRIMDEVELDKCTVVLAIGGRAKRRQVRLGTTPPGTYAVSLQKLGGNILVLDCELHLQPEAKVPRIMGGPRRGHYTYHLMRPPRKASQFAFGLYCDVLAMFSDLVIIFVEDFGGVEQVLRFICFWMRCAKAKGFPFQSRVLFVSTASMATHLDEFNIMAAMSMELRRDEPAVSYSAADIKSIMRRCFALIRVIDPFDLSKSFWQDPISASTAVEVSERTPLPRNTTVIRAAIANYLQQPLAAFNAFLACRVHRPLPQNFEENIIEFIEKSRGIVEDYASIVASALVMDAHTDGRMQIYGEKITACEIRLRMEGLVHDVKQRFTNIAAGMQSRQIDMQLQHLARLQGNRKIAVLGLSKIPISEYFGSVVAQDSGIFFAFALFIEDWSLPDCEYHVLRLEDQKLAKKCITFGPNLTWNLSDVLRFNKGSMLVNAGGAYISNDDTYKAMAPQTDEASFYVMKTYAVLEAFTL
;
A
#
# COMPACT_ATOMS: atom_id res chain seq x y z
N MET A 1 12.69 17.95 -12.09
CA MET A 1 12.55 18.93 -10.99
C MET A 1 13.13 18.34 -9.70
N THR A 2 13.75 19.16 -8.85
CA THR A 2 14.31 18.69 -7.56
C THR A 2 13.20 18.21 -6.62
N LEU A 3 13.29 16.95 -6.22
CA LEU A 3 12.40 16.26 -5.28
C LEU A 3 12.95 16.31 -3.85
N LEU A 4 14.19 15.85 -3.63
CA LEU A 4 14.79 15.79 -2.29
C LEU A 4 16.14 16.51 -2.27
N GLN A 5 16.42 17.23 -1.18
CA GLN A 5 17.70 17.90 -0.97
C GLN A 5 18.08 17.90 0.51
N LEU A 6 19.36 17.68 0.80
CA LEU A 6 19.89 17.82 2.17
C LEU A 6 20.01 19.29 2.56
N LYS A 7 19.68 19.58 3.83
CA LYS A 7 19.86 20.89 4.46
C LYS A 7 20.58 20.76 5.78
N SER A 8 21.54 21.65 6.03
CA SER A 8 22.19 21.78 7.32
C SER A 8 21.31 22.59 8.28
N ASN A 9 21.64 22.53 9.57
CA ASN A 9 20.98 23.33 10.60
C ASN A 9 21.16 24.83 10.35
N ALA A 10 20.29 25.62 10.96
CA ALA A 10 20.41 27.08 11.05
C ALA A 10 20.37 27.51 12.52
N PRO A 11 20.87 28.71 12.87
CA PRO A 11 20.80 29.21 14.24
C PRO A 11 19.37 29.13 14.78
N GLY A 12 19.20 28.47 15.94
CA GLY A 12 17.89 28.29 16.58
C GLY A 12 17.01 27.16 16.02
N LEU A 13 17.46 26.43 14.99
CA LEU A 13 16.76 25.26 14.45
C LEU A 13 17.61 23.99 14.64
N PRO A 14 17.01 22.83 15.00
CA PRO A 14 17.74 21.56 15.03
C PRO A 14 18.21 21.16 13.63
N GLY A 15 18.90 20.02 13.46
CA GLY A 15 19.28 19.53 12.14
C GLY A 15 20.27 18.38 12.22
N PRO A 16 20.66 17.78 11.08
CA PRO A 16 20.34 18.16 9.70
C PRO A 16 18.91 17.79 9.25
N TYR A 17 18.48 18.28 8.09
CA TYR A 17 17.16 18.02 7.51
C TYR A 17 17.23 17.44 6.09
N LEU A 18 16.21 16.66 5.75
CA LEU A 18 15.84 16.42 4.35
C LEU A 18 14.71 17.39 3.97
N GLN A 19 14.95 18.22 2.97
CA GLN A 19 13.89 19.03 2.35
C GLN A 19 13.27 18.21 1.22
N GLU A 20 11.97 17.96 1.32
CA GLU A 20 11.12 17.36 0.30
C GLU A 20 10.33 18.46 -0.42
N ASN A 21 10.45 18.52 -1.73
CA ASN A 21 9.65 19.39 -2.58
C ASN A 21 8.44 18.60 -3.08
N LEU A 22 7.23 19.13 -2.84
CA LEU A 22 5.99 18.47 -3.22
C LEU A 22 5.61 18.76 -4.69
N GLY A 23 6.16 19.81 -5.29
CA GLY A 23 5.86 20.19 -6.67
C GLY A 23 6.10 19.07 -7.71
N PRO A 24 7.25 18.35 -7.67
CA PRO A 24 7.52 17.27 -8.61
C PRO A 24 6.52 16.11 -8.55
N TYR A 25 5.84 15.86 -7.43
CA TYR A 25 4.84 14.77 -7.35
C TYR A 25 3.66 14.96 -8.31
N ARG A 26 3.41 16.19 -8.80
CA ARG A 26 2.41 16.40 -9.86
C ARG A 26 2.68 15.54 -11.10
N ILE A 27 3.94 15.27 -11.42
CA ILE A 27 4.31 14.35 -12.52
C ILE A 27 3.83 12.93 -12.23
N MET A 28 3.82 12.51 -10.97
CA MET A 28 3.31 11.21 -10.54
C MET A 28 1.79 11.18 -10.47
N ASP A 29 1.14 12.30 -10.14
CA ASP A 29 -0.32 12.38 -10.08
C ASP A 29 -0.95 12.48 -11.48
N GLU A 30 -0.24 13.08 -12.44
CA GLU A 30 -0.65 13.18 -13.86
C GLU A 30 -0.48 11.88 -14.65
N VAL A 31 0.27 10.92 -14.12
CA VAL A 31 0.65 9.71 -14.85
C VAL A 31 0.27 8.49 -14.03
N GLU A 32 -0.40 7.52 -14.66
CA GLU A 32 -0.68 6.24 -14.01
C GLU A 32 0.65 5.50 -13.72
N LEU A 33 1.10 5.58 -12.46
CA LEU A 33 2.39 5.03 -12.02
C LEU A 33 2.54 3.53 -12.27
N ASP A 34 1.46 2.78 -12.21
CA ASP A 34 1.45 1.33 -12.49
C ASP A 34 1.73 1.00 -13.96
N LYS A 35 1.55 1.98 -14.87
CA LYS A 35 1.87 1.86 -16.30
C LYS A 35 3.23 2.45 -16.66
N CYS A 36 3.99 2.92 -15.67
CA CYS A 36 5.27 3.57 -15.87
C CYS A 36 6.45 2.71 -15.43
N THR A 37 7.50 2.74 -16.25
CA THR A 37 8.80 2.24 -15.88
C THR A 37 9.52 3.31 -15.05
N VAL A 38 9.78 3.02 -13.79
CA VAL A 38 10.50 3.89 -12.86
C VAL A 38 11.97 3.48 -12.81
N VAL A 39 12.86 4.37 -13.26
CA VAL A 39 14.31 4.16 -13.28
C VAL A 39 14.99 5.01 -12.21
N LEU A 40 15.75 4.37 -11.33
CA LEU A 40 16.61 5.03 -10.36
C LEU A 40 18.02 5.18 -10.93
N ALA A 41 18.41 6.40 -11.31
CA ALA A 41 19.71 6.68 -11.91
C ALA A 41 20.66 7.33 -10.90
N ILE A 42 21.62 6.56 -10.38
CA ILE A 42 22.54 6.98 -9.32
C ILE A 42 23.92 7.30 -9.91
N GLY A 43 24.33 8.56 -9.82
CA GLY A 43 25.62 9.01 -10.33
C GLY A 43 25.76 10.52 -10.27
N GLY A 44 26.60 11.09 -11.11
CA GLY A 44 26.94 12.51 -11.14
C GLY A 44 27.43 12.92 -12.52
N ARG A 45 28.74 13.13 -12.67
CA ARG A 45 29.30 13.69 -13.90
C ARG A 45 29.27 12.68 -15.06
N ALA A 46 29.62 11.43 -14.84
CA ALA A 46 29.59 10.39 -15.87
C ALA A 46 28.14 10.14 -16.32
N LYS A 47 27.22 10.01 -15.37
CA LYS A 47 25.77 9.96 -15.64
C LYS A 47 25.28 11.08 -16.54
N ARG A 48 25.56 12.34 -16.20
CA ARG A 48 25.10 13.50 -17.00
C ARG A 48 25.65 13.55 -18.42
N ARG A 49 26.83 12.97 -18.66
CA ARG A 49 27.40 12.88 -20.02
C ARG A 49 26.62 11.88 -20.88
N GLN A 50 26.20 10.77 -20.28
CA GLN A 50 25.58 9.65 -20.98
C GLN A 50 24.06 9.80 -21.07
N VAL A 51 23.44 10.31 -20.01
CA VAL A 51 21.99 10.52 -19.93
C VAL A 51 21.72 12.00 -19.72
N ARG A 52 21.16 12.65 -20.74
CA ARG A 52 20.70 14.05 -20.65
C ARG A 52 19.37 14.11 -19.91
N LEU A 53 19.41 13.85 -18.60
CA LEU A 53 18.31 14.11 -17.67
C LEU A 53 18.31 15.61 -17.39
N GLY A 54 17.36 16.34 -17.97
CA GLY A 54 17.42 17.80 -18.12
C GLY A 54 17.57 18.65 -16.85
N THR A 55 17.86 19.94 -17.06
CA THR A 55 17.73 21.15 -16.21
C THR A 55 18.31 21.23 -14.80
N THR A 56 18.64 20.13 -14.11
CA THR A 56 19.16 20.24 -12.74
C THR A 56 20.55 20.90 -12.76
N PRO A 57 20.75 22.07 -12.11
CA PRO A 57 22.03 22.75 -12.16
C PRO A 57 23.15 21.86 -11.61
N PRO A 58 24.37 21.94 -12.17
CA PRO A 58 25.53 21.27 -11.61
C PRO A 58 25.75 21.66 -10.14
N GLY A 59 25.99 20.68 -9.27
CA GLY A 59 26.32 20.94 -7.86
C GLY A 59 25.11 21.14 -6.93
N THR A 60 23.89 20.83 -7.39
CA THR A 60 22.70 20.86 -6.53
C THR A 60 22.62 19.68 -5.55
N TYR A 61 23.32 18.57 -5.88
CA TYR A 61 23.40 17.32 -5.11
C TYR A 61 22.06 16.88 -4.53
N ALA A 62 21.12 16.56 -5.42
CA ALA A 62 19.73 16.31 -5.08
C ALA A 62 19.25 14.96 -5.61
N VAL A 63 18.05 14.57 -5.18
CA VAL A 63 17.22 13.63 -5.93
C VAL A 63 16.24 14.46 -6.75
N SER A 64 16.18 14.24 -8.04
CA SER A 64 15.23 14.90 -8.93
C SER A 64 14.30 13.89 -9.57
N LEU A 65 13.03 14.27 -9.72
CA LEU A 65 12.05 13.49 -10.46
C LEU A 65 11.84 14.13 -11.83
N GLN A 66 11.90 13.32 -12.88
CA GLN A 66 11.70 13.76 -14.26
C GLN A 66 10.95 12.70 -15.04
N LYS A 67 10.14 13.14 -16.01
CA LYS A 67 9.55 12.27 -17.03
C LYS A 67 10.47 12.29 -18.26
N LEU A 68 11.02 11.14 -18.60
CA LEU A 68 11.66 10.92 -19.89
C LEU A 68 10.54 10.44 -20.84
N GLY A 69 10.50 10.92 -22.08
CA GLY A 69 9.36 10.73 -23.00
C GLY A 69 8.77 9.30 -23.02
N GLY A 70 7.49 9.17 -23.33
CA GLY A 70 6.73 7.92 -23.14
C GLY A 70 6.28 7.75 -21.68
N ASN A 71 6.36 6.52 -21.17
CA ASN A 71 5.95 6.12 -19.82
C ASN A 71 7.15 5.89 -18.87
N ILE A 72 8.22 6.67 -19.02
CA ILE A 72 9.43 6.49 -18.21
C ILE A 72 9.57 7.63 -17.21
N LEU A 73 9.66 7.27 -15.94
CA LEU A 73 9.96 8.19 -14.85
C LEU A 73 11.38 7.92 -14.36
N VAL A 74 12.16 8.98 -14.18
CA VAL A 74 13.54 8.88 -13.72
C VAL A 74 13.71 9.60 -12.39
N LEU A 75 14.17 8.85 -11.40
CA LEU A 75 14.69 9.34 -10.14
C LEU A 75 16.20 9.59 -10.29
N ASP A 76 16.54 10.81 -10.67
CA ASP A 76 17.89 11.27 -10.92
C ASP A 76 18.62 11.61 -9.61
N CYS A 77 19.55 10.76 -9.18
CA CYS A 77 20.11 10.75 -7.84
C CYS A 77 21.59 11.16 -7.81
N GLU A 78 21.89 12.26 -7.10
CA GLU A 78 23.26 12.78 -6.90
C GLU A 78 23.59 13.12 -5.43
N LEU A 79 22.65 12.86 -4.53
CA LEU A 79 22.75 13.19 -3.11
C LEU A 79 24.01 12.64 -2.42
N HIS A 80 24.48 11.46 -2.81
CA HIS A 80 25.68 10.82 -2.26
C HIS A 80 26.99 11.59 -2.54
N LEU A 81 26.98 12.49 -3.53
CA LEU A 81 28.12 13.33 -3.90
C LEU A 81 28.18 14.64 -3.11
N GLN A 82 27.19 14.93 -2.27
CA GLN A 82 27.11 16.16 -1.49
C GLN A 82 28.27 16.24 -0.49
N PRO A 83 29.19 17.21 -0.63
CA PRO A 83 30.24 17.43 0.36
C PRO A 83 29.63 17.97 1.66
N GLU A 84 30.07 17.46 2.82
CA GLU A 84 29.54 17.87 4.14
C GLU A 84 29.70 19.37 4.39
N ALA A 85 30.84 19.94 3.98
CA ALA A 85 31.13 21.38 4.10
C ALA A 85 30.25 22.27 3.21
N LYS A 86 29.58 21.70 2.20
CA LYS A 86 28.78 22.44 1.21
C LYS A 86 27.28 22.18 1.34
N VAL A 87 26.83 21.59 2.45
CA VAL A 87 25.39 21.36 2.66
C VAL A 87 24.70 22.71 2.91
N PRO A 88 23.76 23.13 2.04
CA PRO A 88 23.11 24.43 2.19
C PRO A 88 22.27 24.49 3.47
N ARG A 89 22.31 25.62 4.19
CA ARG A 89 21.50 25.80 5.40
C ARG A 89 20.02 25.80 5.08
N ILE A 90 19.21 25.28 6.00
CA ILE A 90 17.77 25.58 6.00
C ILE A 90 17.61 27.11 6.13
N MET A 91 16.69 27.71 5.36
CA MET A 91 16.33 29.12 5.62
C MET A 91 15.02 29.11 6.39
N GLY A 92 15.03 29.71 7.57
CA GLY A 92 13.83 29.92 8.38
C GLY A 92 12.87 30.92 7.73
N GLY A 93 11.62 30.92 8.20
CA GLY A 93 10.56 31.81 7.75
C GLY A 93 9.59 31.19 6.74
N PRO A 94 8.42 31.82 6.52
CA PRO A 94 7.43 31.36 5.56
C PRO A 94 7.99 31.50 4.14
N ARG A 95 8.31 30.36 3.52
CA ARG A 95 8.73 30.32 2.11
C ARG A 95 7.53 30.04 1.22
N ARG A 96 7.46 30.75 0.09
CA ARG A 96 6.61 30.35 -1.03
C ARG A 96 7.16 29.04 -1.61
N GLY A 97 6.31 28.01 -1.67
CA GLY A 97 6.65 26.70 -2.23
C GLY A 97 6.11 25.57 -1.37
N HIS A 98 5.69 24.49 -2.03
CA HIS A 98 5.18 23.30 -1.36
C HIS A 98 6.36 22.45 -0.86
N TYR A 99 6.97 22.81 0.28
CA TYR A 99 8.09 22.06 0.86
C TYR A 99 7.71 21.45 2.20
N THR A 100 8.18 20.22 2.44
CA THR A 100 8.17 19.56 3.76
C THR A 100 9.61 19.42 4.24
N TYR A 101 9.86 19.72 5.52
CA TYR A 101 11.17 19.54 6.13
C TYR A 101 11.12 18.42 7.14
N HIS A 102 11.98 17.42 6.94
CA HIS A 102 12.07 16.25 7.80
C HIS A 102 13.37 16.30 8.60
N LEU A 103 13.26 16.31 9.92
CA LEU A 103 14.42 16.28 10.79
C LEU A 103 15.06 14.89 10.75
N MET A 104 16.36 14.83 10.47
CA MET A 104 17.10 13.57 10.41
C MET A 104 17.57 13.15 11.80
N ARG A 105 17.14 11.97 12.27
CA ARG A 105 17.57 11.40 13.55
C ARG A 105 17.95 9.91 13.40
N PRO A 106 19.15 9.47 13.85
CA PRO A 106 20.29 10.28 14.29
C PRO A 106 20.96 11.04 13.13
N PRO A 107 21.78 12.07 13.39
CA PRO A 107 22.58 12.72 12.35
C PRO A 107 23.52 11.71 11.69
N ARG A 108 23.57 11.72 10.35
CA ARG A 108 24.36 10.81 9.52
C ARG A 108 25.20 11.61 8.53
N LYS A 109 26.33 11.04 8.09
CA LYS A 109 27.08 11.57 6.96
C LYS A 109 26.17 11.59 5.71
N ALA A 110 26.33 12.61 4.87
CA ALA A 110 25.48 12.80 3.69
C ALA A 110 25.45 11.57 2.77
N SER A 111 26.60 10.93 2.55
CA SER A 111 26.73 9.73 1.73
C SER A 111 26.03 8.51 2.34
N GLN A 112 26.22 8.27 3.64
CA GLN A 112 25.55 7.16 4.36
C GLN A 112 24.02 7.32 4.35
N PHE A 113 23.55 8.56 4.54
CA PHE A 113 22.13 8.86 4.43
C PHE A 113 21.61 8.64 3.00
N ALA A 114 22.32 9.14 1.99
CA ALA A 114 21.93 8.98 0.60
C ALA A 114 21.86 7.49 0.21
N PHE A 115 22.84 6.69 0.62
CA PHE A 115 22.84 5.25 0.36
C PHE A 115 21.63 4.56 0.98
N GLY A 116 21.33 4.82 2.25
CA GLY A 116 20.14 4.25 2.87
C GLY A 116 18.85 4.73 2.21
N LEU A 117 18.73 6.01 1.84
CA LEU A 117 17.59 6.53 1.09
C LEU A 117 17.42 5.83 -0.26
N TYR A 118 18.51 5.57 -0.99
CA TYR A 118 18.45 4.88 -2.27
C TYR A 118 17.98 3.44 -2.12
N CYS A 119 18.53 2.70 -1.15
CA CYS A 119 18.26 1.28 -0.96
C CYS A 119 16.93 0.99 -0.27
N ASP A 120 16.64 1.72 0.83
CA ASP A 120 15.49 1.47 1.71
C ASP A 120 14.19 2.10 1.18
N VAL A 121 14.29 3.15 0.37
CA VAL A 121 13.13 3.94 -0.07
C VAL A 121 13.01 3.97 -1.59
N LEU A 122 13.98 4.54 -2.30
CA LEU A 122 13.79 4.80 -3.73
C LEU A 122 13.80 3.52 -4.58
N ALA A 123 14.69 2.58 -4.27
CA ALA A 123 14.79 1.32 -5.01
C ALA A 123 13.54 0.44 -4.83
N MET A 124 12.81 0.59 -3.73
CA MET A 124 11.55 -0.10 -3.47
C MET A 124 10.49 0.23 -4.53
N PHE A 125 10.48 1.47 -5.03
CA PHE A 125 9.51 1.96 -6.01
C PHE A 125 10.07 2.02 -7.43
N SER A 126 11.24 1.42 -7.67
CA SER A 126 11.93 1.46 -8.97
C SER A 126 11.93 0.09 -9.62
N ASP A 127 11.70 0.05 -10.94
CA ASP A 127 11.80 -1.17 -11.74
C ASP A 127 13.24 -1.52 -12.10
N LEU A 128 14.07 -0.48 -12.24
CA LEU A 128 15.45 -0.58 -12.67
C LEU A 128 16.32 0.42 -11.92
N VAL A 129 17.49 -0.02 -11.47
CA VAL A 129 18.48 0.81 -10.79
C VAL A 129 19.74 0.83 -11.64
N ILE A 130 20.20 2.02 -12.01
CA ILE A 130 21.39 2.23 -12.83
C ILE A 130 22.43 2.96 -11.98
N ILE A 131 23.61 2.39 -11.83
CA ILE A 131 24.71 2.91 -11.01
C ILE A 131 25.89 3.20 -11.91
N PHE A 132 26.32 4.47 -11.95
CA PHE A 132 27.48 4.90 -12.72
C PHE A 132 28.75 4.75 -11.88
N VAL A 133 29.57 3.74 -12.18
CA VAL A 133 30.69 3.30 -11.34
C VAL A 133 31.74 4.40 -11.15
N GLU A 134 32.02 5.16 -12.22
CA GLU A 134 32.97 6.28 -12.19
C GLU A 134 32.57 7.37 -11.17
N ASP A 135 31.26 7.59 -11.00
CA ASP A 135 30.76 8.64 -10.11
C ASP A 135 30.83 8.23 -8.63
N PHE A 136 31.05 6.94 -8.33
CA PHE A 136 31.26 6.45 -6.97
C PHE A 136 32.73 6.49 -6.53
N GLY A 137 33.66 6.85 -7.44
CA GLY A 137 35.10 6.75 -7.19
C GLY A 137 35.69 5.37 -7.48
N GLY A 138 34.99 4.55 -8.29
CA GLY A 138 35.47 3.26 -8.76
C GLY A 138 34.80 2.05 -8.10
N VAL A 139 35.24 0.85 -8.54
CA VAL A 139 34.62 -0.44 -8.19
C VAL A 139 34.58 -0.69 -6.68
N GLU A 140 35.64 -0.39 -5.95
CA GLU A 140 35.72 -0.65 -4.50
C GLU A 140 34.59 0.05 -3.73
N GLN A 141 34.29 1.31 -4.08
CA GLN A 141 33.24 2.07 -3.41
C GLN A 141 31.85 1.59 -3.82
N VAL A 142 31.67 1.13 -5.05
CA VAL A 142 30.43 0.46 -5.49
C VAL A 142 30.23 -0.83 -4.71
N LEU A 143 31.25 -1.67 -4.57
CA LEU A 143 31.17 -2.91 -3.77
C LEU A 143 30.78 -2.62 -2.32
N ARG A 144 31.36 -1.59 -1.70
CA ARG A 144 30.95 -1.14 -0.36
C ARG A 144 29.49 -0.70 -0.30
N PHE A 145 29.01 0.03 -1.31
CA PHE A 145 27.60 0.42 -1.40
C PHE A 145 26.67 -0.79 -1.55
N ILE A 146 27.03 -1.77 -2.38
CA ILE A 146 26.25 -3.00 -2.56
C ILE A 146 26.25 -3.85 -1.29
N CYS A 147 27.38 -3.99 -0.60
CA CYS A 147 27.44 -4.68 0.70
C CYS A 147 26.61 -3.95 1.76
N PHE A 148 26.62 -2.60 1.78
CA PHE A 148 25.72 -1.82 2.62
C PHE A 148 24.25 -2.11 2.32
N TRP A 149 23.86 -2.15 1.04
CA TRP A 149 22.51 -2.49 0.62
C TRP A 149 22.11 -3.90 1.08
N MET A 150 22.95 -4.90 0.84
CA MET A 150 22.70 -6.28 1.26
C MET A 150 22.52 -6.40 2.78
N ARG A 151 23.28 -5.65 3.58
CA ARG A 151 23.10 -5.59 5.04
C ARG A 151 21.76 -4.96 5.42
N CYS A 152 21.37 -3.86 4.79
CA CYS A 152 20.04 -3.25 5.00
C CYS A 152 18.93 -4.25 4.67
N ALA A 153 19.03 -4.94 3.54
CA ALA A 153 18.05 -5.94 3.09
C ALA A 153 17.97 -7.14 4.04
N LYS A 154 19.12 -7.62 4.56
CA LYS A 154 19.19 -8.68 5.59
C LYS A 154 18.50 -8.23 6.87
N ALA A 155 18.82 -7.04 7.37
CA ALA A 155 18.31 -6.54 8.64
C ALA A 155 16.80 -6.26 8.61
N LYS A 156 16.28 -5.72 7.49
CA LYS A 156 14.88 -5.31 7.36
C LYS A 156 13.99 -6.35 6.68
N GLY A 157 14.56 -7.41 6.12
CA GLY A 157 13.82 -8.43 5.40
C GLY A 157 13.05 -7.88 4.20
N PHE A 158 13.73 -7.20 3.28
CA PHE A 158 13.07 -6.54 2.14
C PHE A 158 12.10 -7.45 1.38
N PRO A 159 10.86 -6.97 1.10
CA PRO A 159 9.88 -7.73 0.34
C PRO A 159 10.15 -7.69 -1.18
N PHE A 160 11.04 -6.82 -1.65
CA PHE A 160 11.36 -6.61 -3.06
C PHE A 160 12.77 -7.05 -3.41
N GLN A 161 13.02 -7.19 -4.71
CA GLN A 161 14.35 -7.41 -5.29
C GLN A 161 14.61 -6.33 -6.32
N SER A 162 15.82 -5.76 -6.32
CA SER A 162 16.20 -4.74 -7.29
C SER A 162 16.90 -5.33 -8.50
N ARG A 163 16.62 -4.77 -9.68
CA ARG A 163 17.40 -5.00 -10.91
C ARG A 163 18.44 -3.91 -11.02
N VAL A 164 19.71 -4.27 -10.98
CA VAL A 164 20.82 -3.32 -10.90
C VAL A 164 21.71 -3.45 -12.13
N LEU A 165 21.89 -2.33 -12.83
CA LEU A 165 22.85 -2.19 -13.92
C LEU A 165 24.00 -1.30 -13.47
N PHE A 166 25.22 -1.82 -13.55
CA PHE A 166 26.44 -1.04 -13.39
C PHE A 166 26.89 -0.53 -14.75
N VAL A 167 27.08 0.78 -14.85
CA VAL A 167 27.57 1.42 -16.06
C VAL A 167 29.05 1.70 -15.86
N SER A 168 29.87 1.03 -16.66
CA SER A 168 31.31 1.05 -16.50
C SER A 168 32.01 0.83 -17.84
N THR A 169 33.12 1.53 -18.07
CA THR A 169 34.00 1.22 -19.21
C THR A 169 34.65 -0.15 -19.01
N ALA A 170 34.88 -0.87 -20.11
CA ALA A 170 35.27 -2.29 -20.14
C ALA A 170 36.42 -2.73 -19.20
N SER A 171 37.40 -1.88 -18.89
CA SER A 171 38.51 -2.23 -17.99
C SER A 171 38.12 -2.41 -16.52
N MET A 172 37.01 -1.81 -16.08
CA MET A 172 36.52 -1.84 -14.70
C MET A 172 35.41 -2.89 -14.49
N ALA A 173 34.89 -3.46 -15.58
CA ALA A 173 33.75 -4.36 -15.57
C ALA A 173 34.04 -5.75 -14.96
N THR A 174 35.28 -6.22 -15.03
CA THR A 174 35.70 -7.56 -14.58
C THR A 174 35.63 -7.76 -13.06
N HIS A 175 35.57 -6.68 -12.29
CA HIS A 175 35.58 -6.73 -10.82
C HIS A 175 34.19 -6.59 -10.19
N LEU A 176 33.15 -6.38 -11.00
CA LEU A 176 31.75 -6.24 -10.56
C LEU A 176 30.93 -7.47 -10.95
N ASP A 177 31.47 -8.66 -10.63
CA ASP A 177 30.79 -9.94 -10.79
C ASP A 177 30.22 -10.47 -9.46
N GLU A 178 29.40 -11.51 -9.55
CA GLU A 178 28.80 -12.17 -8.38
C GLU A 178 29.86 -12.65 -7.38
N PHE A 179 30.99 -13.17 -7.85
CA PHE A 179 32.04 -13.69 -6.98
C PHE A 179 32.66 -12.60 -6.11
N ASN A 180 33.05 -11.47 -6.72
CA ASN A 180 33.63 -10.34 -6.01
C ASN A 180 32.63 -9.68 -5.04
N ILE A 181 31.36 -9.61 -5.42
CA ILE A 181 30.30 -9.12 -4.52
C ILE A 181 30.15 -10.04 -3.30
N MET A 182 30.09 -11.37 -3.50
CA MET A 182 29.99 -12.32 -2.40
C MET A 182 31.24 -12.30 -1.52
N ALA A 183 32.44 -12.18 -2.11
CA ALA A 183 33.69 -12.07 -1.36
C ALA A 183 33.73 -10.80 -0.50
N ALA A 184 33.36 -9.65 -1.08
CA ALA A 184 33.29 -8.38 -0.34
C ALA A 184 32.27 -8.46 0.81
N MET A 185 31.08 -9.02 0.57
CA MET A 185 30.07 -9.22 1.61
C MET A 185 30.56 -10.16 2.71
N SER A 186 31.28 -11.23 2.36
CA SER A 186 31.88 -12.17 3.33
C SER A 186 32.83 -11.43 4.26
N MET A 187 33.69 -10.56 3.72
CA MET A 187 34.66 -9.80 4.52
C MET A 187 33.96 -8.81 5.45
N GLU A 188 32.93 -8.11 4.97
CA GLU A 188 32.14 -7.17 5.79
C GLU A 188 31.39 -7.90 6.92
N LEU A 189 30.75 -9.04 6.64
CA LEU A 189 30.04 -9.82 7.66
C LEU A 189 30.97 -10.39 8.72
N ARG A 190 32.17 -10.88 8.35
CA ARG A 190 33.17 -11.35 9.32
C ARG A 190 33.63 -10.23 10.26
N ARG A 191 33.67 -8.99 9.78
CA ARG A 191 34.06 -7.82 10.58
C ARG A 191 32.93 -7.40 11.52
N ASP A 192 31.70 -7.35 11.01
CA ASP A 192 30.56 -6.79 11.74
C ASP A 192 29.90 -7.85 12.67
N GLU A 193 29.94 -9.14 12.30
CA GLU A 193 29.30 -10.26 13.01
C GLU A 193 30.27 -11.46 13.17
N PRO A 194 31.40 -11.31 13.89
CA PRO A 194 32.46 -12.33 13.94
C PRO A 194 32.04 -13.64 14.61
N ALA A 195 30.98 -13.62 15.43
CA ALA A 195 30.44 -14.79 16.11
C ALA A 195 29.56 -15.67 15.21
N VAL A 196 29.16 -15.18 14.02
CA VAL A 196 28.27 -15.88 13.10
C VAL A 196 29.06 -16.43 11.93
N SER A 197 29.02 -17.74 11.74
CA SER A 197 29.63 -18.41 10.60
C SER A 197 28.72 -18.32 9.38
N TYR A 198 29.16 -17.57 8.36
CA TYR A 198 28.46 -17.46 7.08
C TYR A 198 29.11 -18.36 6.02
N SER A 199 28.33 -19.27 5.43
CA SER A 199 28.74 -20.01 4.25
C SER A 199 28.56 -19.18 2.97
N ALA A 200 29.19 -19.59 1.88
CA ALA A 200 28.96 -18.98 0.56
C ALA A 200 27.47 -19.09 0.12
N ALA A 201 26.78 -20.16 0.52
CA ALA A 201 25.35 -20.34 0.23
C ALA A 201 24.48 -19.32 0.99
N ASP A 202 24.83 -18.99 2.24
CA ASP A 202 24.11 -17.97 3.03
C ASP A 202 24.24 -16.59 2.39
N ILE A 203 25.45 -16.25 1.96
CA ILE A 203 25.73 -14.95 1.32
C ILE A 203 25.02 -14.85 -0.03
N LYS A 204 25.05 -15.94 -0.82
CA LYS A 204 24.30 -16.03 -2.08
C LYS A 204 22.79 -15.91 -1.85
N SER A 205 22.28 -16.48 -0.76
CA SER A 205 20.87 -16.33 -0.36
C SER A 205 20.53 -14.87 -0.04
N ILE A 206 21.37 -14.17 0.73
CA ILE A 206 21.20 -12.73 1.00
C ILE A 206 21.22 -11.94 -0.31
N MET A 207 22.17 -12.21 -1.20
CA MET A 207 22.29 -11.53 -2.49
C MET A 207 21.04 -11.73 -3.34
N ARG A 208 20.58 -12.98 -3.50
CA ARG A 208 19.36 -13.32 -4.24
C ARG A 208 18.10 -12.71 -3.61
N ARG A 209 18.04 -12.54 -2.30
CA ARG A 209 16.92 -11.84 -1.64
C ARG A 209 16.89 -10.34 -1.96
N CYS A 210 18.05 -9.74 -2.21
CA CYS A 210 18.20 -8.31 -2.47
C CYS A 210 18.10 -7.95 -3.96
N PHE A 211 18.65 -8.80 -4.83
CA PHE A 211 18.81 -8.50 -6.25
C PHE A 211 18.22 -9.60 -7.12
N ALA A 212 17.37 -9.19 -8.07
CA ALA A 212 16.85 -10.07 -9.12
C ALA A 212 17.83 -10.15 -10.29
N LEU A 213 18.56 -9.07 -10.54
CA LEU A 213 19.54 -8.97 -11.61
C LEU A 213 20.67 -8.04 -11.17
N ILE A 214 21.91 -8.46 -11.44
CA ILE A 214 23.09 -7.60 -11.37
C ILE A 214 23.85 -7.78 -12.68
N ARG A 215 24.08 -6.70 -13.41
CA ARG A 215 24.79 -6.76 -14.69
C ARG A 215 25.64 -5.52 -14.90
N VAL A 216 26.81 -5.71 -15.51
CA VAL A 216 27.63 -4.60 -16.01
C VAL A 216 27.29 -4.36 -17.49
N ILE A 217 27.10 -3.11 -17.86
CA ILE A 217 26.86 -2.68 -19.24
C ILE A 217 27.85 -1.58 -19.63
N ASP A 218 28.11 -1.48 -20.92
CA ASP A 218 28.94 -0.40 -21.44
C ASP A 218 28.13 0.89 -21.53
N PRO A 219 28.73 2.07 -21.25
CA PRO A 219 28.13 3.37 -21.55
C PRO A 219 27.42 3.50 -22.91
N PHE A 220 27.95 2.88 -23.97
CA PHE A 220 27.37 2.94 -25.31
C PHE A 220 26.02 2.21 -25.40
N ASP A 221 25.75 1.27 -24.49
CA ASP A 221 24.49 0.51 -24.45
C ASP A 221 23.32 1.37 -23.94
N LEU A 222 23.59 2.49 -23.26
CA LEU A 222 22.58 3.47 -22.82
C LEU A 222 22.11 4.40 -23.96
N SER A 223 21.96 3.84 -25.16
CA SER A 223 21.52 4.56 -26.36
C SER A 223 20.04 4.95 -26.30
N LYS A 224 19.54 5.69 -27.29
CA LYS A 224 18.12 6.07 -27.35
C LYS A 224 17.16 4.87 -27.35
N SER A 225 17.56 3.73 -27.93
CA SER A 225 16.72 2.53 -27.95
C SER A 225 16.59 1.86 -26.58
N PHE A 226 17.63 1.92 -25.74
CA PHE A 226 17.55 1.47 -24.35
C PHE A 226 16.44 2.21 -23.60
N TRP A 227 16.35 3.52 -23.80
CA TRP A 227 15.31 4.36 -23.20
C TRP A 227 13.93 4.24 -23.85
N GLN A 228 13.73 3.37 -24.83
CA GLN A 228 12.37 3.02 -25.29
C GLN A 228 11.78 1.90 -24.45
N ASP A 229 12.60 0.93 -24.04
CA ASP A 229 12.20 -0.15 -23.15
C ASP A 229 13.40 -0.62 -22.28
N PRO A 230 13.66 0.08 -21.16
CA PRO A 230 14.80 -0.22 -20.30
C PRO A 230 14.72 -1.61 -19.67
N ILE A 231 13.50 -2.14 -19.45
CA ILE A 231 13.30 -3.43 -18.81
C ILE A 231 13.67 -4.54 -19.78
N SER A 232 13.10 -4.54 -20.99
CA SER A 232 13.41 -5.56 -22.00
C SER A 232 14.87 -5.51 -22.45
N ALA A 233 15.46 -4.32 -22.54
CA ALA A 233 16.88 -4.16 -22.85
C ALA A 233 17.81 -4.71 -21.76
N SER A 234 17.30 -4.87 -20.52
CA SER A 234 18.08 -5.36 -19.38
C SER A 234 18.05 -6.90 -19.22
N THR A 235 17.13 -7.62 -19.86
CA THR A 235 16.86 -9.03 -19.57
C THR A 235 17.64 -10.05 -20.41
N ALA A 236 18.19 -11.07 -19.71
CA ALA A 236 18.22 -12.46 -20.13
C ALA A 236 17.86 -13.32 -18.90
N VAL A 237 16.63 -13.87 -18.89
CA VAL A 237 16.12 -14.93 -17.98
C VAL A 237 15.60 -14.52 -16.58
N GLU A 238 14.45 -15.14 -16.27
CA GLU A 238 13.65 -15.24 -15.03
C GLU A 238 12.96 -13.98 -14.48
N VAL A 239 11.71 -13.81 -14.90
CA VAL A 239 10.70 -13.01 -14.20
C VAL A 239 10.50 -13.62 -12.82
N SER A 240 11.14 -13.07 -11.79
CA SER A 240 10.74 -13.36 -10.41
C SER A 240 9.31 -12.84 -10.24
N GLU A 241 8.35 -13.75 -10.04
CA GLU A 241 6.95 -13.48 -9.74
C GLU A 241 6.78 -12.86 -8.35
N ARG A 242 7.39 -11.70 -8.10
CA ARG A 242 7.09 -10.89 -6.90
C ARG A 242 6.07 -9.83 -7.26
N THR A 243 5.04 -9.74 -6.41
CA THR A 243 3.94 -8.81 -6.55
C THR A 243 4.48 -7.37 -6.56
N PRO A 244 4.19 -6.56 -7.60
CA PRO A 244 4.72 -5.20 -7.69
C PRO A 244 4.23 -4.37 -6.51
N LEU A 245 5.13 -3.67 -5.81
CA LEU A 245 4.75 -2.83 -4.68
C LEU A 245 3.86 -1.67 -5.16
N PRO A 246 2.88 -1.23 -4.35
CA PRO A 246 1.97 -0.17 -4.74
C PRO A 246 2.73 1.16 -4.85
N ARG A 247 2.52 1.86 -5.96
CA ARG A 247 3.21 3.12 -6.26
C ARG A 247 2.19 4.23 -6.32
N ASN A 248 2.16 5.05 -5.28
CA ASN A 248 1.46 6.33 -5.31
C ASN A 248 2.22 7.39 -4.51
N THR A 249 1.89 8.65 -4.76
CA THR A 249 2.49 9.80 -4.09
C THR A 249 2.43 9.65 -2.57
N THR A 250 1.30 9.23 -2.01
CA THR A 250 1.13 9.08 -0.55
C THR A 250 2.07 8.05 0.08
N VAL A 251 2.28 6.90 -0.58
CA VAL A 251 3.09 5.79 -0.09
C VAL A 251 4.57 6.13 -0.18
N ILE A 252 5.02 6.76 -1.28
CA ILE A 252 6.40 7.22 -1.42
C ILE A 252 6.74 8.23 -0.33
N ARG A 253 5.83 9.18 -0.06
CA ARG A 253 5.99 10.17 1.02
C ARG A 253 6.02 9.52 2.41
N ALA A 254 5.14 8.55 2.65
CA ALA A 254 5.13 7.77 3.88
C ALA A 254 6.44 6.99 4.08
N ALA A 255 7.01 6.42 3.01
CA ALA A 255 8.29 5.71 3.05
C ALA A 255 9.45 6.65 3.40
N ILE A 256 9.49 7.85 2.80
CA ILE A 256 10.49 8.89 3.10
C ILE A 256 10.39 9.30 4.58
N ALA A 257 9.18 9.60 5.06
CA ALA A 257 8.94 10.01 6.44
C ALA A 257 9.30 8.88 7.44
N ASN A 258 8.89 7.64 7.14
CA ASN A 258 9.21 6.47 7.97
C ASN A 258 10.72 6.24 8.05
N TYR A 259 11.44 6.31 6.94
CA TYR A 259 12.89 6.19 6.93
C TYR A 259 13.59 7.25 7.79
N LEU A 260 13.05 8.47 7.83
CA LEU A 260 13.63 9.57 8.61
C LEU A 260 13.33 9.45 10.12
N GLN A 261 12.18 8.90 10.48
CA GLN A 261 11.76 8.72 11.88
C GLN A 261 12.31 7.41 12.49
N GLN A 262 12.29 6.33 11.71
CA GLN A 262 12.61 4.97 12.13
C GLN A 262 13.49 4.27 11.08
N PRO A 263 14.74 4.73 10.86
CA PRO A 263 15.57 4.25 9.76
C PRO A 263 15.97 2.78 9.83
N LEU A 264 15.78 2.12 10.98
CA LEU A 264 16.05 0.70 11.17
C LEU A 264 14.79 -0.17 11.00
N ALA A 265 13.60 0.42 11.05
CA ALA A 265 12.36 -0.31 10.87
C ALA A 265 12.16 -0.68 9.39
N ALA A 266 11.48 -1.80 9.16
CA ALA A 266 10.99 -2.16 7.85
C ALA A 266 9.77 -1.30 7.51
N PHE A 267 9.70 -0.81 6.27
CA PHE A 267 8.53 -0.08 5.78
C PHE A 267 7.59 -1.03 5.03
N ASN A 268 6.32 -1.04 5.43
CA ASN A 268 5.29 -1.82 4.77
C ASN A 268 4.47 -0.93 3.83
N ALA A 269 4.82 -0.96 2.54
CA ALA A 269 4.15 -0.16 1.50
C ALA A 269 2.66 -0.49 1.37
N PHE A 270 2.26 -1.74 1.58
CA PHE A 270 0.86 -2.15 1.50
C PHE A 270 0.01 -1.58 2.63
N LEU A 271 0.54 -1.56 3.87
CA LEU A 271 -0.12 -0.87 4.98
C LEU A 271 -0.20 0.63 4.73
N ALA A 272 0.85 1.23 4.17
CA ALA A 272 0.88 2.66 3.88
C ALA A 272 -0.14 3.10 2.81
N CYS A 273 -0.62 2.19 1.95
CA CYS A 273 -1.72 2.46 1.01
C CYS A 273 -3.06 2.65 1.71
N ARG A 274 -3.24 2.09 2.91
CA ARG A 274 -4.51 2.07 3.63
C ARG A 274 -4.79 3.35 4.41
N VAL A 275 -4.62 4.50 3.75
CA VAL A 275 -4.81 5.83 4.37
C VAL A 275 -6.26 6.06 4.78
N HIS A 276 -7.22 5.65 3.94
CA HIS A 276 -8.66 5.88 4.17
C HIS A 276 -9.35 4.77 4.96
N ARG A 277 -8.74 3.59 5.06
CA ARG A 277 -9.24 2.43 5.83
C ARG A 277 -8.08 1.73 6.55
N PRO A 278 -7.47 2.36 7.57
CA PRO A 278 -6.40 1.74 8.33
C PRO A 278 -6.88 0.46 9.01
N LEU A 279 -5.95 -0.45 9.32
CA LEU A 279 -6.29 -1.62 10.14
C LEU A 279 -6.79 -1.14 11.52
N PRO A 280 -7.82 -1.79 12.09
CA PRO A 280 -8.25 -1.54 13.45
C PRO A 280 -7.07 -1.65 14.43
N GLN A 281 -7.04 -0.80 15.47
CA GLN A 281 -5.96 -0.84 16.47
C GLN A 281 -5.86 -2.18 17.21
N ASN A 282 -7.01 -2.83 17.42
CA ASN A 282 -7.14 -4.12 18.13
C ASN A 282 -7.32 -5.28 17.14
N PHE A 283 -6.71 -5.20 15.95
CA PHE A 283 -6.91 -6.20 14.90
C PHE A 283 -6.51 -7.61 15.36
N GLU A 284 -5.34 -7.75 16.00
CA GLU A 284 -4.89 -9.03 16.54
C GLU A 284 -5.81 -9.55 17.65
N GLU A 285 -6.20 -8.67 18.59
CA GLU A 285 -7.10 -9.01 19.69
C GLU A 285 -8.44 -9.51 19.18
N ASN A 286 -9.00 -8.89 18.14
CA ASN A 286 -10.28 -9.31 17.56
C ASN A 286 -10.20 -10.71 16.95
N ILE A 287 -9.11 -11.04 16.26
CA ILE A 287 -8.90 -12.39 15.68
C ILE A 287 -8.72 -13.42 16.79
N ILE A 288 -7.92 -13.10 17.81
CA ILE A 288 -7.68 -13.97 18.97
C ILE A 288 -8.99 -14.23 19.71
N GLU A 289 -9.73 -13.18 20.03
CA GLU A 289 -11.02 -13.27 20.72
C GLU A 289 -12.03 -14.09 19.91
N PHE A 290 -12.10 -13.89 18.60
CA PHE A 290 -12.94 -14.71 17.73
C PHE A 290 -12.57 -16.19 17.82
N ILE A 291 -11.29 -16.54 17.66
CA ILE A 291 -10.83 -17.95 17.68
C ILE A 291 -11.05 -18.57 19.07
N GLU A 292 -10.78 -17.84 20.14
CA GLU A 292 -10.98 -18.32 21.51
C GLU A 292 -12.46 -18.54 21.83
N LYS A 293 -13.34 -17.60 21.46
CA LYS A 293 -14.78 -17.70 21.70
C LYS A 293 -15.44 -18.76 20.84
N SER A 294 -14.92 -19.00 19.63
CA SER A 294 -15.45 -20.01 18.72
C SER A 294 -14.83 -21.39 18.89
N ARG A 295 -13.94 -21.57 19.88
CA ARG A 295 -13.23 -22.83 20.13
C ARG A 295 -14.21 -23.96 20.42
N GLY A 296 -14.12 -25.04 19.65
CA GLY A 296 -15.02 -26.21 19.76
C GLY A 296 -16.40 -26.03 19.11
N ILE A 297 -16.70 -24.82 18.60
CA ILE A 297 -17.93 -24.49 17.88
C ILE A 297 -17.65 -24.43 16.39
N VAL A 298 -16.58 -23.75 15.99
CA VAL A 298 -16.14 -23.62 14.59
C VAL A 298 -15.05 -24.65 14.32
N GLU A 299 -15.13 -25.36 13.19
CA GLU A 299 -14.08 -26.31 12.79
C GLU A 299 -13.06 -25.68 11.82
N ASP A 300 -13.47 -24.69 11.02
CA ASP A 300 -12.63 -24.00 10.03
C ASP A 300 -12.56 -22.49 10.28
N TYR A 301 -11.82 -22.10 11.31
CA TYR A 301 -11.54 -20.69 11.63
C TYR A 301 -10.77 -20.00 10.50
N ALA A 302 -9.86 -20.73 9.85
CA ALA A 302 -8.96 -20.19 8.85
C ALA A 302 -9.73 -19.65 7.63
N SER A 303 -10.77 -20.35 7.17
CA SER A 303 -11.62 -19.88 6.08
C SER A 303 -12.46 -18.65 6.45
N ILE A 304 -12.93 -18.56 7.69
CA ILE A 304 -13.73 -17.41 8.16
C ILE A 304 -12.84 -16.17 8.28
N VAL A 305 -11.69 -16.30 8.95
CA VAL A 305 -10.70 -15.22 9.04
C VAL A 305 -10.27 -14.81 7.63
N ALA A 306 -9.86 -15.77 6.78
CA ALA A 306 -9.45 -15.47 5.41
C ALA A 306 -10.52 -14.70 4.61
N SER A 307 -11.79 -15.12 4.67
CA SER A 307 -12.86 -14.42 3.94
C SER A 307 -13.11 -13.00 4.46
N ALA A 308 -13.06 -12.77 5.77
CA ALA A 308 -13.14 -11.42 6.35
C ALA A 308 -11.96 -10.54 5.89
N LEU A 309 -10.75 -11.10 5.85
CA LEU A 309 -9.56 -10.39 5.39
C LEU A 309 -9.63 -10.02 3.91
N VAL A 310 -10.20 -10.89 3.06
CA VAL A 310 -10.36 -10.53 1.65
C VAL A 310 -11.42 -9.44 1.46
N MET A 311 -12.52 -9.48 2.23
CA MET A 311 -13.49 -8.37 2.24
C MET A 311 -12.83 -7.04 2.60
N ASP A 312 -11.99 -7.04 3.63
CA ASP A 312 -11.26 -5.85 4.09
C ASP A 312 -10.17 -5.39 3.11
N ALA A 313 -9.60 -6.29 2.30
CA ALA A 313 -8.53 -5.98 1.35
C ALA A 313 -8.98 -5.15 0.13
N HIS A 314 -10.31 -4.98 -0.02
CA HIS A 314 -11.18 -4.24 -0.96
C HIS A 314 -10.75 -3.82 -2.38
N THR A 315 -9.51 -3.92 -2.82
CA THR A 315 -9.12 -3.65 -4.22
C THR A 315 -7.96 -4.53 -4.69
N ASP A 316 -7.05 -4.90 -3.79
CA ASP A 316 -5.77 -5.48 -4.21
C ASP A 316 -5.65 -6.98 -3.84
N GLY A 317 -6.50 -7.49 -2.94
CA GLY A 317 -6.50 -8.90 -2.55
C GLY A 317 -5.14 -9.40 -2.07
N ARG A 318 -4.37 -8.60 -1.32
CA ARG A 318 -2.98 -8.94 -0.94
C ARG A 318 -2.86 -9.31 0.52
N MET A 319 -2.57 -10.59 0.76
CA MET A 319 -2.35 -11.15 2.10
C MET A 319 -1.15 -10.55 2.84
N GLN A 320 -0.22 -9.91 2.11
CA GLN A 320 0.99 -9.29 2.67
C GLN A 320 0.67 -8.17 3.68
N ILE A 321 -0.54 -7.61 3.63
CA ILE A 321 -1.03 -6.63 4.60
C ILE A 321 -1.18 -7.24 6.00
N TYR A 322 -1.62 -8.50 6.08
CA TYR A 322 -2.03 -9.14 7.33
C TYR A 322 -1.01 -10.13 7.89
N GLY A 323 0.00 -10.50 7.10
CA GLY A 323 0.93 -11.60 7.43
C GLY A 323 1.54 -11.50 8.83
N GLU A 324 2.20 -10.37 9.15
CA GLU A 324 2.83 -10.17 10.47
C GLU A 324 1.82 -10.22 11.63
N LYS A 325 0.63 -9.65 11.41
CA LYS A 325 -0.46 -9.59 12.39
C LYS A 325 -1.00 -10.99 12.70
N ILE A 326 -1.16 -11.83 11.69
CA ILE A 326 -1.61 -13.21 11.86
C ILE A 326 -0.51 -14.07 12.47
N THR A 327 0.77 -13.82 12.14
CA THR A 327 1.89 -14.49 12.83
C THR A 327 1.89 -14.19 14.32
N ALA A 328 1.61 -12.94 14.71
CA ALA A 328 1.44 -12.60 16.13
C ALA A 328 0.26 -13.36 16.77
N CYS A 329 -0.85 -13.52 16.06
CA CYS A 329 -2.01 -14.30 16.52
C CYS A 329 -1.66 -15.79 16.69
N GLU A 330 -0.99 -16.39 15.71
CA GLU A 330 -0.52 -17.79 15.74
C GLU A 330 0.35 -18.07 16.97
N ILE A 331 1.32 -17.20 17.24
CA ILE A 331 2.22 -17.30 18.40
C ILE A 331 1.42 -17.21 19.71
N ARG A 332 0.48 -16.26 19.81
CA ARG A 332 -0.32 -16.04 21.03
C ARG A 332 -1.30 -17.19 21.29
N LEU A 333 -1.95 -17.69 20.24
CA LEU A 333 -2.93 -18.79 20.31
C LEU A 333 -2.27 -20.17 20.42
N ARG A 334 -0.95 -20.26 20.15
CA ARG A 334 -0.19 -21.52 20.03
C ARG A 334 -0.81 -22.47 19.00
N MET A 335 -1.22 -21.92 17.85
CA MET A 335 -1.85 -22.65 16.76
C MET A 335 -0.91 -22.72 15.55
N GLU A 336 0.05 -23.65 15.59
CA GLU A 336 1.00 -23.84 14.50
C GLU A 336 0.30 -24.07 13.16
N GLY A 337 0.71 -23.33 12.13
CA GLY A 337 0.16 -23.43 10.78
C GLY A 337 -1.00 -22.47 10.49
N LEU A 338 -1.51 -21.72 11.47
CA LEU A 338 -2.61 -20.77 11.27
C LEU A 338 -2.32 -19.75 10.16
N VAL A 339 -1.12 -19.15 10.13
CA VAL A 339 -0.73 -18.21 9.07
C VAL A 339 -0.77 -18.86 7.70
N HIS A 340 -0.25 -20.09 7.60
CA HIS A 340 -0.22 -20.84 6.35
C HIS A 340 -1.64 -21.11 5.85
N ASP A 341 -2.50 -21.61 6.72
CA ASP A 341 -3.87 -22.00 6.38
C ASP A 341 -4.71 -20.78 5.99
N VAL A 342 -4.64 -19.69 6.78
CA VAL A 342 -5.34 -18.43 6.45
C VAL A 342 -4.82 -17.89 5.11
N LYS A 343 -3.50 -17.90 4.87
CA LYS A 343 -2.91 -17.42 3.60
C LYS A 343 -3.36 -18.25 2.40
N GLN A 344 -3.40 -19.57 2.54
CA GLN A 344 -3.86 -20.47 1.49
C GLN A 344 -5.35 -20.23 1.18
N ARG A 345 -6.20 -20.19 2.21
CA ARG A 345 -7.64 -19.91 2.06
C ARG A 345 -7.89 -18.53 1.47
N PHE A 346 -7.17 -17.50 1.94
CA PHE A 346 -7.26 -16.14 1.44
C PHE A 346 -6.96 -16.09 -0.06
N THR A 347 -5.87 -16.74 -0.49
CA THR A 347 -5.46 -16.75 -1.91
C THR A 347 -6.53 -17.42 -2.78
N ASN A 348 -7.07 -18.56 -2.34
CA ASN A 348 -8.14 -19.27 -3.05
C ASN A 348 -9.42 -18.44 -3.16
N ILE A 349 -9.81 -17.77 -2.06
CA ILE A 349 -11.01 -16.94 -2.00
C ILE A 349 -10.84 -15.70 -2.88
N ALA A 350 -9.69 -15.02 -2.81
CA ALA A 350 -9.36 -13.85 -3.64
C ALA A 350 -9.33 -14.19 -5.15
N ALA A 351 -8.74 -15.32 -5.55
CA ALA A 351 -8.72 -15.77 -6.94
C ALA A 351 -10.15 -16.09 -7.47
N GLY A 352 -11.02 -16.61 -6.60
CA GLY A 352 -12.43 -16.84 -6.93
C GLY A 352 -13.23 -15.55 -7.20
N MET A 353 -12.80 -14.40 -6.64
CA MET A 353 -13.48 -13.11 -6.84
C MET A 353 -13.22 -12.51 -8.21
N GLN A 354 -11.96 -12.50 -8.63
CA GLN A 354 -11.54 -11.93 -9.92
C GLN A 354 -12.21 -12.63 -11.11
N SER A 355 -12.63 -13.89 -10.93
CA SER A 355 -13.20 -14.71 -12.00
C SER A 355 -14.72 -14.65 -12.11
N ARG A 356 -15.48 -14.17 -11.09
CA ARG A 356 -16.94 -14.40 -11.04
C ARG A 356 -17.86 -13.22 -10.70
N GLN A 357 -17.36 -11.99 -10.48
CA GLN A 357 -18.22 -10.83 -10.10
C GLN A 357 -19.22 -11.17 -8.96
N ILE A 358 -18.79 -11.95 -7.95
CA ILE A 358 -19.67 -12.38 -6.86
C ILE A 358 -19.57 -11.38 -5.71
N ASP A 359 -20.71 -11.04 -5.11
CA ASP A 359 -20.78 -10.24 -3.88
C ASP A 359 -20.07 -10.94 -2.72
N MET A 360 -19.06 -10.26 -2.19
CA MET A 360 -18.19 -10.78 -1.15
C MET A 360 -18.82 -10.84 0.23
N GLN A 361 -19.75 -9.94 0.51
CA GLN A 361 -20.48 -9.95 1.76
C GLN A 361 -21.37 -11.19 1.80
N LEU A 362 -22.08 -11.50 0.70
CA LEU A 362 -22.90 -12.71 0.60
C LEU A 362 -22.09 -14.01 0.73
N GLN A 363 -20.90 -14.10 0.13
CA GLN A 363 -20.07 -15.30 0.31
C GLN A 363 -19.49 -15.43 1.72
N HIS A 364 -19.14 -14.33 2.38
CA HIS A 364 -18.67 -14.37 3.77
C HIS A 364 -19.80 -14.79 4.70
N LEU A 365 -21.00 -14.23 4.52
CA LEU A 365 -22.22 -14.63 5.23
C LEU A 365 -22.53 -16.11 5.02
N ALA A 366 -22.49 -16.61 3.78
CA ALA A 366 -22.71 -18.03 3.49
C ALA A 366 -21.67 -18.94 4.20
N ARG A 367 -20.42 -18.49 4.39
CA ARG A 367 -19.40 -19.23 5.15
C ARG A 367 -19.67 -19.21 6.66
N LEU A 368 -20.16 -18.09 7.19
CA LEU A 368 -20.60 -18.00 8.59
C LEU A 368 -21.84 -18.88 8.84
N GLN A 369 -22.83 -18.83 7.95
CA GLN A 369 -24.09 -19.57 8.03
C GLN A 369 -23.93 -21.07 7.74
N GLY A 370 -23.07 -21.44 6.80
CA GLY A 370 -22.71 -22.83 6.50
C GLY A 370 -22.06 -23.54 7.69
N ASN A 371 -21.53 -22.78 8.64
CA ASN A 371 -21.05 -23.28 9.92
C ASN A 371 -22.22 -23.26 10.92
N ARG A 372 -23.11 -24.27 10.85
CA ARG A 372 -24.38 -24.37 11.62
C ARG A 372 -24.25 -24.11 13.14
N LYS A 373 -23.05 -24.22 13.70
CA LYS A 373 -22.74 -23.99 15.12
C LYS A 373 -22.44 -22.52 15.46
N ILE A 374 -22.13 -21.64 14.49
CA ILE A 374 -21.89 -20.20 14.72
C ILE A 374 -23.16 -19.46 15.16
N ALA A 375 -24.34 -19.96 14.80
CA ALA A 375 -25.62 -19.44 15.30
C ALA A 375 -25.69 -19.42 16.85
N VAL A 376 -24.93 -20.29 17.52
CA VAL A 376 -24.83 -20.36 19.00
C VAL A 376 -24.04 -19.18 19.58
N LEU A 377 -23.16 -18.55 18.81
CA LEU A 377 -22.34 -17.39 19.23
C LEU A 377 -23.11 -16.06 19.20
N GLY A 378 -24.39 -16.06 18.81
CA GLY A 378 -25.22 -14.85 18.75
C GLY A 378 -24.93 -13.92 17.56
N LEU A 379 -23.97 -14.27 16.70
CA LEU A 379 -23.64 -13.50 15.49
C LEU A 379 -24.76 -13.55 14.42
N SER A 380 -25.69 -14.51 14.53
CA SER A 380 -26.91 -14.57 13.72
C SER A 380 -28.05 -13.66 14.23
N LYS A 381 -27.82 -12.89 15.29
CA LYS A 381 -28.81 -11.98 15.90
C LYS A 381 -28.42 -10.50 15.88
N ILE A 382 -27.26 -10.17 15.32
CA ILE A 382 -26.89 -8.77 15.15
C ILE A 382 -27.86 -8.17 14.12
N PRO A 383 -28.64 -7.14 14.47
CA PRO A 383 -29.54 -6.48 13.53
C PRO A 383 -28.76 -6.00 12.31
N ILE A 384 -29.34 -6.13 11.12
CA ILE A 384 -28.72 -5.66 9.87
C ILE A 384 -28.29 -4.19 9.96
N SER A 385 -29.01 -3.39 10.75
CA SER A 385 -28.69 -2.01 11.10
C SER A 385 -27.32 -1.79 11.72
N GLU A 386 -26.71 -2.79 12.37
CA GLU A 386 -25.37 -2.67 12.96
C GLU A 386 -24.23 -2.97 11.97
N TYR A 387 -24.53 -3.58 10.82
CA TYR A 387 -23.51 -3.94 9.82
C TYR A 387 -23.23 -2.84 8.79
N PHE A 388 -24.17 -1.91 8.59
CA PHE A 388 -24.09 -0.91 7.54
C PHE A 388 -24.08 0.50 8.14
N GLY A 389 -22.99 1.23 7.89
CA GLY A 389 -22.90 2.65 8.26
C GLY A 389 -23.75 3.56 7.35
N SER A 390 -24.13 3.06 6.17
CA SER A 390 -24.98 3.79 5.22
C SER A 390 -25.91 2.86 4.42
N VAL A 391 -27.16 3.30 4.22
CA VAL A 391 -28.19 2.55 3.45
C VAL A 391 -28.71 3.41 2.32
N VAL A 392 -28.70 2.87 1.10
CA VAL A 392 -29.30 3.50 -0.08
C VAL A 392 -30.52 2.71 -0.49
N ALA A 393 -31.70 3.31 -0.40
CA ALA A 393 -32.96 2.65 -0.72
C ALA A 393 -33.69 3.33 -1.86
N GLN A 394 -34.27 2.52 -2.74
CA GLN A 394 -35.01 2.99 -3.90
C GLN A 394 -36.33 2.23 -4.05
N ASP A 395 -37.35 2.94 -4.51
CA ASP A 395 -38.69 2.40 -4.80
C ASP A 395 -39.25 1.57 -3.62
N SER A 396 -39.78 0.38 -3.88
CA SER A 396 -40.32 -0.49 -2.81
C SER A 396 -39.27 -0.95 -1.81
N GLY A 397 -37.97 -0.83 -2.13
CA GLY A 397 -36.88 -1.10 -1.20
C GLY A 397 -36.80 -0.12 -0.03
N ILE A 398 -37.40 1.07 -0.18
CA ILE A 398 -37.46 2.08 0.87
C ILE A 398 -38.23 1.55 2.09
N PHE A 399 -39.35 0.85 1.88
CA PHE A 399 -40.13 0.26 2.97
C PHE A 399 -39.28 -0.69 3.82
N PHE A 400 -38.52 -1.59 3.19
CA PHE A 400 -37.66 -2.54 3.91
C PHE A 400 -36.48 -1.85 4.59
N ALA A 401 -35.93 -0.80 4.00
CA ALA A 401 -34.90 -0.01 4.67
C ALA A 401 -35.45 0.59 5.98
N PHE A 402 -36.65 1.17 5.98
CA PHE A 402 -37.25 1.67 7.22
C PHE A 402 -37.64 0.57 8.20
N ALA A 403 -38.37 -0.44 7.75
CA ALA A 403 -38.86 -1.51 8.61
C ALA A 403 -37.71 -2.30 9.27
N LEU A 404 -36.68 -2.66 8.50
CA LEU A 404 -35.58 -3.49 9.00
C LEU A 404 -34.47 -2.69 9.69
N PHE A 405 -34.18 -1.45 9.27
CA PHE A 405 -33.03 -0.69 9.81
C PHE A 405 -33.39 0.36 10.85
N ILE A 406 -34.66 0.80 10.91
CA ILE A 406 -35.09 1.85 11.83
C ILE A 406 -36.01 1.28 12.91
N GLU A 407 -36.90 0.38 12.53
CA GLU A 407 -37.91 -0.17 13.45
C GLU A 407 -37.60 -1.60 13.92
N ASP A 408 -36.50 -2.22 13.45
CA ASP A 408 -36.10 -3.60 13.74
C ASP A 408 -37.23 -4.63 13.57
N TRP A 409 -38.10 -4.44 12.56
CA TRP A 409 -39.21 -5.36 12.28
C TRP A 409 -38.70 -6.74 11.86
N SER A 410 -39.46 -7.78 12.23
CA SER A 410 -39.19 -9.12 11.71
C SER A 410 -39.67 -9.25 10.26
N LEU A 411 -39.11 -10.21 9.52
CA LEU A 411 -39.57 -10.50 8.15
C LEU A 411 -41.08 -10.84 8.07
N PRO A 412 -41.65 -11.64 8.99
CA PRO A 412 -43.10 -11.85 9.05
C PRO A 412 -43.92 -10.56 9.22
N ASP A 413 -43.43 -9.60 10.01
CA ASP A 413 -44.08 -8.30 10.16
C ASP A 413 -44.03 -7.51 8.84
N CYS A 414 -42.90 -7.56 8.15
CA CYS A 414 -42.77 -6.95 6.83
C CYS A 414 -43.74 -7.59 5.80
N GLU A 415 -43.81 -8.92 5.73
CA GLU A 415 -44.71 -9.65 4.82
C GLU A 415 -46.18 -9.29 5.04
N TYR A 416 -46.60 -9.15 6.31
CA TYR A 416 -47.96 -8.72 6.67
C TYR A 416 -48.33 -7.35 6.05
N HIS A 417 -47.35 -6.44 5.99
CA HIS A 417 -47.54 -5.08 5.52
C HIS A 417 -47.32 -4.91 4.01
N VAL A 418 -46.47 -5.71 3.37
CA VAL A 418 -46.14 -5.62 1.93
C VAL A 418 -47.37 -5.68 1.04
N LEU A 419 -48.33 -6.55 1.34
CA LEU A 419 -49.57 -6.70 0.56
C LEU A 419 -50.53 -5.50 0.70
N ARG A 420 -50.23 -4.56 1.61
CA ARG A 420 -51.08 -3.41 1.96
C ARG A 420 -50.37 -2.07 1.73
N LEU A 421 -49.20 -2.08 1.10
CA LEU A 421 -48.47 -0.86 0.77
C LEU A 421 -49.21 -0.10 -0.32
N GLU A 422 -49.46 1.19 -0.06
CA GLU A 422 -49.81 2.16 -1.09
C GLU A 422 -48.55 2.67 -1.80
N ASP A 423 -48.74 3.34 -2.94
CA ASP A 423 -47.68 4.07 -3.62
C ASP A 423 -46.99 5.05 -2.67
N GLN A 424 -45.67 5.07 -2.73
CA GLN A 424 -44.84 5.92 -1.89
C GLN A 424 -45.17 7.41 -2.10
N LYS A 425 -45.45 8.12 -1.00
CA LYS A 425 -45.68 9.57 -1.00
C LYS A 425 -44.57 10.27 -0.24
N LEU A 426 -43.93 11.23 -0.90
CA LEU A 426 -42.81 12.00 -0.37
C LEU A 426 -43.26 13.42 -0.03
N ALA A 427 -43.12 13.82 1.23
CA ALA A 427 -43.44 15.18 1.66
C ALA A 427 -42.37 15.71 2.63
N LYS A 428 -41.62 16.74 2.20
CA LYS A 428 -40.51 17.33 2.96
C LYS A 428 -39.42 16.30 3.31
N LYS A 429 -39.40 15.79 4.54
CA LYS A 429 -38.49 14.74 5.05
C LYS A 429 -39.25 13.50 5.53
N CYS A 430 -40.54 13.40 5.20
CA CYS A 430 -41.39 12.28 5.56
C CYS A 430 -41.71 11.42 4.34
N ILE A 431 -41.74 10.11 4.55
CA ILE A 431 -42.10 9.10 3.55
C ILE A 431 -43.28 8.29 4.09
N THR A 432 -44.30 8.10 3.26
CA THR A 432 -45.53 7.42 3.64
C THR A 432 -45.91 6.34 2.62
N PHE A 433 -46.24 5.14 3.10
CA PHE A 433 -46.68 3.98 2.32
C PHE A 433 -48.13 3.56 2.63
N GLY A 434 -48.88 4.41 3.32
CA GLY A 434 -50.27 4.17 3.71
C GLY A 434 -50.55 4.56 5.17
N PRO A 435 -51.78 4.30 5.65
CA PRO A 435 -52.16 4.57 7.04
C PRO A 435 -51.24 3.83 8.02
N ASN A 436 -50.67 4.55 8.99
CA ASN A 436 -49.73 4.04 10.00
C ASN A 436 -48.36 3.57 9.48
N LEU A 437 -48.02 3.81 8.21
CA LEU A 437 -46.71 3.52 7.63
C LEU A 437 -46.04 4.83 7.18
N THR A 438 -45.69 5.67 8.16
CA THR A 438 -45.08 6.99 7.93
C THR A 438 -43.80 7.11 8.73
N TRP A 439 -42.70 7.43 8.05
CA TRP A 439 -41.40 7.64 8.66
C TRP A 439 -40.89 9.05 8.39
N ASN A 440 -40.26 9.66 9.39
CA ASN A 440 -39.58 10.94 9.28
C ASN A 440 -38.07 10.71 9.29
N LEU A 441 -37.40 11.08 8.20
CA LEU A 441 -35.96 10.92 8.03
C LEU A 441 -35.14 11.64 9.12
N SER A 442 -35.69 12.67 9.74
CA SER A 442 -35.03 13.39 10.84
C SER A 442 -34.93 12.56 12.11
N ASP A 443 -35.85 11.60 12.30
CA ASP A 443 -35.88 10.74 13.48
C ASP A 443 -34.92 9.55 13.34
N VAL A 444 -34.49 9.22 12.12
CA VAL A 444 -33.51 8.15 11.84
C VAL A 444 -32.18 8.38 12.56
N LEU A 445 -31.70 9.62 12.62
CA LEU A 445 -30.49 9.98 13.38
C LEU A 445 -30.63 9.76 14.90
N ARG A 446 -31.86 9.74 15.42
CA ARG A 446 -32.12 9.54 16.85
C ARG A 446 -32.08 8.07 17.24
N PHE A 447 -32.48 7.18 16.33
CA PHE A 447 -32.62 5.76 16.61
C PHE A 447 -31.44 4.93 16.07
N ASN A 448 -30.74 5.41 15.03
CA ASN A 448 -29.62 4.69 14.43
C ASN A 448 -28.44 5.65 14.13
N LYS A 449 -27.20 5.16 14.27
CA LYS A 449 -25.97 5.94 13.97
C LYS A 449 -25.63 5.98 12.47
N GLY A 450 -26.42 5.31 11.62
CA GLY A 450 -26.20 5.22 10.18
C GLY A 450 -26.83 6.36 9.36
N SER A 451 -26.21 6.67 8.22
CA SER A 451 -26.77 7.57 7.20
C SER A 451 -27.70 6.81 6.26
N MET A 452 -28.77 7.45 5.78
CA MET A 452 -29.71 6.87 4.83
C MET A 452 -29.96 7.83 3.68
N LEU A 453 -29.89 7.31 2.47
CA LEU A 453 -30.20 8.00 1.22
C LEU A 453 -31.38 7.30 0.55
N VAL A 454 -32.46 8.03 0.34
CA VAL A 454 -33.68 7.53 -0.29
C VAL A 454 -33.86 8.18 -1.66
N ASN A 455 -34.05 7.36 -2.68
CA ASN A 455 -34.44 7.78 -4.02
C ASN A 455 -35.90 7.39 -4.29
N ALA A 456 -36.81 8.36 -4.25
CA ALA A 456 -38.22 8.15 -4.55
C ALA A 456 -38.59 8.92 -5.82
N GLY A 457 -38.68 8.22 -6.96
CA GLY A 457 -39.12 8.81 -8.23
C GLY A 457 -38.22 9.93 -8.76
N GLY A 458 -36.91 9.86 -8.53
CA GLY A 458 -35.92 10.84 -9.00
C GLY A 458 -35.64 11.99 -8.02
N ALA A 459 -36.34 12.03 -6.88
CA ALA A 459 -36.02 12.92 -5.77
C ALA A 459 -35.16 12.18 -4.73
N TYR A 460 -33.98 12.74 -4.42
CA TYR A 460 -33.08 12.23 -3.40
C TYR A 460 -33.30 12.95 -2.08
N ILE A 461 -33.51 12.19 -1.01
CA ILE A 461 -33.57 12.72 0.35
C ILE A 461 -32.64 11.91 1.24
N SER A 462 -31.80 12.62 2.00
CA SER A 462 -30.95 12.02 3.01
C SER A 462 -31.24 12.59 4.40
N ASN A 463 -30.98 11.78 5.42
CA ASN A 463 -30.92 12.23 6.81
C ASN A 463 -29.59 12.94 7.14
N ASP A 464 -28.57 12.84 6.28
CA ASP A 464 -27.27 13.52 6.41
C ASP A 464 -27.12 14.61 5.34
N ASP A 465 -26.82 15.84 5.76
CA ASP A 465 -26.70 17.00 4.87
C ASP A 465 -25.43 16.94 3.99
N THR A 466 -24.44 16.10 4.31
CA THR A 466 -23.23 15.92 3.48
C THR A 466 -23.50 15.22 2.15
N TYR A 467 -24.52 14.36 2.06
CA TYR A 467 -24.83 13.58 0.86
C TYR A 467 -25.68 14.32 -0.19
N LYS A 468 -26.21 15.52 0.12
CA LYS A 468 -26.96 16.33 -0.86
C LYS A 468 -26.14 16.76 -2.08
N ALA A 469 -24.82 16.69 -2.01
CA ALA A 469 -23.91 17.05 -3.09
C ALA A 469 -23.47 15.86 -3.98
N MET A 470 -23.81 14.62 -3.62
CA MET A 470 -23.41 13.42 -4.36
C MET A 470 -24.60 12.82 -5.12
N ALA A 471 -24.71 13.13 -6.43
CA ALA A 471 -25.26 12.15 -7.36
C ALA A 471 -24.38 10.88 -7.29
N PRO A 472 -24.93 9.66 -7.47
CA PRO A 472 -24.29 8.44 -6.99
C PRO A 472 -22.95 8.18 -7.68
N GLN A 473 -21.86 8.57 -7.03
CA GLN A 473 -20.60 7.88 -7.12
C GLN A 473 -20.64 6.79 -6.06
N THR A 474 -20.46 5.56 -6.52
CA THR A 474 -20.50 4.31 -5.77
C THR A 474 -19.51 4.30 -4.61
N ASP A 475 -19.99 4.55 -3.40
CA ASP A 475 -19.27 4.18 -2.17
C ASP A 475 -19.62 2.73 -1.82
N GLU A 476 -18.64 1.83 -1.88
CA GLU A 476 -18.76 0.37 -1.69
C GLU A 476 -19.17 -0.07 -0.27
N ALA A 477 -19.46 0.88 0.64
CA ALA A 477 -20.01 0.62 1.99
C ALA A 477 -21.50 0.97 2.13
N SER A 478 -22.21 1.05 0.99
CA SER A 478 -23.64 1.37 0.93
C SER A 478 -24.46 0.10 0.67
N PHE A 479 -25.42 -0.21 1.53
CA PHE A 479 -26.38 -1.30 1.25
C PHE A 479 -27.48 -0.80 0.30
N TYR A 480 -27.59 -1.39 -0.89
CA TYR A 480 -28.56 -0.97 -1.91
C TYR A 480 -29.83 -1.82 -1.89
N VAL A 481 -30.96 -1.22 -1.54
CA VAL A 481 -32.28 -1.89 -1.57
C VAL A 481 -33.08 -1.34 -2.75
N MET A 482 -33.09 -2.05 -3.88
CA MET A 482 -33.68 -1.54 -5.12
C MET A 482 -35.06 -2.12 -5.47
N LYS A 483 -35.40 -3.37 -5.09
CA LYS A 483 -36.71 -3.99 -5.41
C LYS A 483 -37.11 -5.09 -4.41
N THR A 484 -38.43 -5.22 -4.18
CA THR A 484 -39.09 -6.19 -3.27
C THR A 484 -38.59 -7.64 -3.41
N TYR A 485 -38.32 -8.09 -4.64
CA TYR A 485 -37.93 -9.49 -4.92
C TYR A 485 -36.48 -9.81 -4.55
N ALA A 486 -35.56 -8.85 -4.65
CA ALA A 486 -34.15 -9.06 -4.30
C ALA A 486 -33.94 -9.19 -2.78
N VAL A 487 -34.80 -8.55 -1.99
CA VAL A 487 -34.80 -8.63 -0.52
C VAL A 487 -35.28 -10.01 -0.09
N LEU A 488 -36.41 -10.49 -0.61
CA LEU A 488 -36.97 -11.80 -0.26
C LEU A 488 -36.07 -12.99 -0.67
N GLU A 489 -35.38 -12.92 -1.82
CA GLU A 489 -34.40 -13.94 -2.22
C GLU A 489 -33.13 -13.95 -1.33
N ALA A 490 -32.68 -12.78 -0.84
CA ALA A 490 -31.54 -12.70 0.07
C ALA A 490 -31.84 -13.23 1.49
N PHE A 491 -33.13 -13.32 1.86
CA PHE A 491 -33.57 -13.76 3.19
C PHE A 491 -34.14 -15.20 3.24
N THR A 492 -34.32 -15.85 2.08
CA THR A 492 -34.79 -17.26 1.98
C THR A 492 -33.67 -18.27 1.67
N LEU A 493 -32.43 -17.81 1.51
CA LEU A 493 -31.19 -18.59 1.44
C LEU A 493 -30.39 -18.45 2.73
#